data_AF-A0A7W6RFV8-F1
#
_entry.id   AF-A0A7W6RFV8-F1
#
_cell.length_a   1.000
_cell.length_b   1.000
_cell.length_c   1.000
_cell.angle_alpha   90.00
_cell.angle_beta   90.00
_cell.angle_gamma   90.00
#
_symmetry.space_group_name_H-M   'P 1'
#
loop_
_entity.id
_entity.type
_entity.pdbx_description
1 polymer ?
#
loop_
_entity_poly.entity_id
_entity_poly.type
_entity_poly.pdbx_seq_one_letter_code
_entity_poly.pdbx_strand_id
1 'polypeptide(L)'
;MTPKAFKQWRKGVMRMSQKEAAEALGLKRRVVQYYEKGERDGEPLEIPKAVRLACFALTQGVTDYQGLDVQDPAIGAKTTTPDPATETTPPAGSGGKAKSKKRRAPRNRKHATPGAVATADAEDGDQDAVGQIEKVGA
;
A
#
# COMPACT_ATOMS: atom_id res chain seq x y z
N MET A 1 -11.08 -8.91 -3.21
CA MET A 1 -11.11 -7.43 -3.32
C MET A 1 -10.75 -7.10 -4.75
N THR A 2 -11.57 -6.33 -5.46
CA THR A 2 -11.34 -5.99 -6.86
C THR A 2 -10.32 -4.85 -7.02
N PRO A 3 -9.68 -4.69 -8.19
CA PRO A 3 -8.77 -3.56 -8.46
C PRO A 3 -9.42 -2.19 -8.22
N LYS A 4 -10.69 -2.04 -8.64
CA LYS A 4 -11.51 -0.84 -8.38
C LYS A 4 -11.68 -0.57 -6.87
N ALA A 5 -11.96 -1.61 -6.07
CA ALA A 5 -12.10 -1.48 -4.62
C ALA A 5 -10.77 -1.11 -3.94
N PHE A 6 -9.64 -1.66 -4.38
CA PHE A 6 -8.31 -1.30 -3.85
C PHE A 6 -7.94 0.16 -4.15
N LYS A 7 -8.19 0.62 -5.38
CA LYS A 7 -8.02 2.02 -5.78
C LYS A 7 -8.91 2.97 -4.95
N GLN A 8 -10.15 2.56 -4.66
CA GLN A 8 -11.09 3.31 -3.82
C GLN A 8 -10.66 3.34 -2.35
N TRP A 9 -10.19 2.22 -1.79
CA TRP A 9 -9.62 2.15 -0.45
C TRP A 9 -8.45 3.15 -0.31
N ARG A 10 -7.50 3.12 -1.24
CA ARG A 10 -6.33 4.01 -1.19
C ARG A 10 -6.71 5.49 -1.30
N LYS A 11 -7.52 5.86 -2.29
CA LYS A 11 -7.85 7.28 -2.56
C LYS A 11 -8.93 7.84 -1.63
N GLY A 12 -9.96 7.06 -1.32
CA GLY A 12 -11.13 7.51 -0.56
C GLY A 12 -10.94 7.38 0.95
N VAL A 13 -10.58 6.18 1.42
CA VAL A 13 -10.46 5.88 2.86
C VAL A 13 -9.13 6.38 3.40
N MET A 14 -8.01 5.90 2.84
CA MET A 14 -6.67 6.22 3.35
C MET A 14 -6.12 7.57 2.86
N ARG A 15 -6.66 8.11 1.77
CA ARG A 15 -6.21 9.35 1.08
C ARG A 15 -4.72 9.37 0.71
N MET A 16 -4.11 8.19 0.53
CA MET A 16 -2.67 8.02 0.28
C MET A 16 -2.30 8.11 -1.20
N SER A 17 -1.09 8.59 -1.50
CA SER A 17 -0.44 8.38 -2.80
C SER A 17 -0.08 6.89 -3.03
N GLN A 18 0.26 6.53 -4.27
CA GLN A 18 0.76 5.17 -4.57
C GLN A 18 2.08 4.85 -3.85
N LYS A 19 2.86 5.88 -3.46
CA LYS A 19 4.11 5.71 -2.73
C LYS A 19 3.82 5.37 -1.26
N GLU A 20 3.04 6.21 -0.59
CA GLU A 20 2.71 6.02 0.84
C GLU A 20 1.95 4.71 1.07
N ALA A 21 1.01 4.35 0.18
CA ALA A 21 0.32 3.06 0.27
C ALA A 21 1.25 1.86 0.07
N ALA A 22 2.34 2.01 -0.72
CA ALA A 22 3.34 0.97 -0.87
C ALA A 22 4.22 0.86 0.40
N GLU A 23 4.63 2.00 0.97
CA GLU A 23 5.39 2.06 2.22
C GLU A 23 4.57 1.47 3.40
N ALA A 24 3.31 1.85 3.55
CA ALA A 24 2.41 1.34 4.60
C ALA A 24 2.07 -0.16 4.48
N LEU A 25 2.09 -0.72 3.26
CA LEU A 25 1.87 -2.15 3.01
C LEU A 25 3.17 -2.97 2.97
N GLY A 26 4.35 -2.35 3.11
CA GLY A 26 5.65 -3.04 2.93
C GLY A 26 5.91 -3.53 1.49
N LEU A 27 5.28 -2.91 0.49
CA LEU A 27 5.33 -3.31 -0.92
C LEU A 27 6.21 -2.37 -1.77
N LYS A 28 6.65 -2.86 -2.93
CA LYS A 28 7.22 -1.99 -3.97
C LYS A 28 6.10 -1.19 -4.64
N ARG A 29 6.31 0.10 -4.93
CA ARG A 29 5.31 0.99 -5.61
C ARG A 29 4.69 0.37 -6.87
N ARG A 30 5.48 -0.39 -7.64
CA ARG A 30 5.01 -1.08 -8.85
C ARG A 30 3.96 -2.16 -8.58
N VAL A 31 4.02 -2.83 -7.42
CA VAL A 31 3.03 -3.85 -7.00
C VAL A 31 1.67 -3.20 -6.73
N VAL A 32 1.65 -2.03 -6.07
CA VAL A 32 0.42 -1.23 -5.88
C VAL A 32 -0.19 -0.85 -7.24
N GLN A 33 0.63 -0.50 -8.24
CA GLN A 33 0.14 -0.21 -9.59
C GLN A 33 -0.51 -1.43 -10.26
N TYR A 34 0.12 -2.62 -10.17
CA TYR A 34 -0.47 -3.84 -10.72
C TYR A 34 -1.80 -4.20 -10.04
N TYR A 35 -1.93 -4.05 -8.72
CA TYR A 35 -3.20 -4.26 -8.01
C TYR A 35 -4.27 -3.21 -8.34
N GLU A 36 -3.90 -1.97 -8.66
CA GLU A 36 -4.87 -0.97 -9.16
C GLU A 36 -5.29 -1.20 -10.61
N LYS A 37 -4.40 -1.76 -11.45
CA LYS A 37 -4.70 -2.10 -12.85
C LYS A 37 -5.50 -3.41 -12.97
N GLY A 38 -5.21 -4.39 -12.11
CA GLY A 38 -5.80 -5.73 -12.15
C GLY A 38 -5.04 -6.73 -13.03
N GLU A 39 -3.86 -6.35 -13.50
CA GLU A 39 -3.04 -7.16 -14.41
C GLU A 39 -1.55 -6.89 -14.17
N ARG A 40 -0.73 -7.84 -14.62
CA ARG A 40 0.72 -7.76 -14.65
C ARG A 40 1.19 -8.32 -15.98
N ASP A 41 1.87 -7.48 -16.75
CA ASP A 41 2.59 -7.88 -17.97
C ASP A 41 1.67 -8.61 -19.00
N GLY A 42 0.37 -8.25 -19.01
CA GLY A 42 -0.70 -8.85 -19.83
C GLY A 42 -1.61 -9.83 -19.08
N GLU A 43 -1.10 -10.49 -18.04
CA GLU A 43 -1.82 -11.51 -17.27
C GLU A 43 -2.72 -10.90 -16.18
N PRO A 44 -3.95 -11.40 -15.97
CA PRO A 44 -4.82 -10.93 -14.89
C PRO A 44 -4.21 -11.24 -13.51
N LEU A 45 -4.17 -10.24 -12.62
CA LEU A 45 -3.54 -10.33 -11.30
C LEU A 45 -4.56 -10.12 -10.17
N GLU A 46 -4.89 -11.19 -9.44
CA GLU A 46 -5.70 -11.07 -8.23
C GLU A 46 -4.88 -10.50 -7.05
N ILE A 47 -5.51 -9.67 -6.22
CA ILE A 47 -4.90 -9.09 -5.02
C ILE A 47 -4.82 -10.16 -3.91
N PRO A 48 -3.63 -10.61 -3.46
CA PRO A 48 -3.49 -11.73 -2.51
C PRO A 48 -4.18 -11.50 -1.17
N LYS A 49 -4.67 -12.58 -0.54
CA LYS A 49 -5.38 -12.53 0.76
C LYS A 49 -4.64 -11.71 1.83
N ALA A 50 -3.31 -11.87 1.93
CA ALA A 50 -2.48 -11.11 2.86
C ALA A 50 -2.60 -9.59 2.67
N VAL A 51 -2.55 -9.10 1.42
CA VAL A 51 -2.70 -7.67 1.09
C VAL A 51 -4.10 -7.18 1.44
N ARG A 52 -5.14 -7.99 1.21
CA ARG A 52 -6.52 -7.65 1.58
C ARG A 52 -6.68 -7.46 3.10
N LEU A 53 -6.07 -8.34 3.89
CA LEU A 53 -6.07 -8.25 5.35
C LEU A 53 -5.24 -7.06 5.85
N ALA A 54 -4.08 -6.78 5.24
CA ALA A 54 -3.27 -5.61 5.56
C ALA A 54 -4.02 -4.29 5.26
N CYS A 55 -4.73 -4.20 4.12
CA CYS A 55 -5.60 -3.06 3.83
C CYS A 55 -6.66 -2.86 4.91
N PHE A 56 -7.30 -3.94 5.38
CA PHE A 56 -8.27 -3.87 6.47
C PHE A 56 -7.63 -3.41 7.78
N ALA A 57 -6.51 -4.00 8.21
CA ALA A 57 -5.76 -3.60 9.40
C ALA A 57 -5.42 -2.10 9.38
N LEU A 58 -4.92 -1.60 8.25
CA LEU A 58 -4.64 -0.17 8.05
C LEU A 58 -5.90 0.73 8.15
N THR A 59 -7.09 0.27 7.70
CA THR A 59 -8.33 1.03 7.96
C THR A 59 -8.74 1.08 9.42
N GLN A 60 -8.33 0.09 10.22
CA GLN A 60 -8.55 0.07 11.67
C GLN A 60 -7.46 0.84 12.44
N GLY A 61 -6.52 1.50 11.73
CA GLY A 61 -5.38 2.21 12.34
C GLY A 61 -4.24 1.30 12.81
N VAL A 62 -4.30 -0.01 12.55
CA VAL A 62 -3.25 -0.96 12.92
C VAL A 62 -2.14 -0.91 11.86
N THR A 63 -1.03 -0.25 12.20
CA THR A 63 0.14 -0.08 11.31
C THR A 63 1.30 -1.03 11.61
N ASP A 64 1.37 -1.53 12.85
CA ASP A 64 2.37 -2.50 13.29
C ASP A 64 1.70 -3.50 14.25
N TYR A 65 2.11 -4.77 14.19
CA TYR A 65 1.54 -5.85 14.99
C TYR A 65 2.62 -6.89 15.33
N GLN A 66 3.05 -6.87 16.58
CA GLN A 66 4.18 -7.67 17.07
C GLN A 66 3.81 -9.15 17.35
N GLY A 67 2.53 -9.52 17.20
CA GLY A 67 2.01 -10.81 17.63
C GLY A 67 1.56 -10.81 19.09
N LEU A 68 1.27 -12.01 19.58
CA LEU A 68 0.98 -12.28 20.99
C LEU A 68 2.21 -12.95 21.58
N ASP A 69 2.76 -12.42 22.68
CA ASP A 69 3.83 -13.11 23.38
C ASP A 69 3.20 -14.28 24.16
N VAL A 70 3.66 -15.50 23.91
CA VAL A 70 3.06 -16.73 24.47
C VAL A 70 3.30 -16.84 25.98
N GLN A 71 4.18 -15.98 26.52
CA GLN A 71 4.41 -15.83 27.95
C GLN A 71 3.37 -14.96 28.68
N ASP A 72 2.42 -14.33 27.98
CA ASP A 72 1.25 -13.70 28.63
C ASP A 72 0.22 -14.78 29.03
N PRO A 73 0.06 -15.11 30.33
CA PRO A 73 -0.85 -16.18 30.77
C PRO A 73 -2.33 -15.87 30.53
N ALA A 74 -2.66 -14.66 30.08
CA ALA A 74 -4.01 -14.22 29.75
C ALA A 74 -4.64 -14.98 28.57
N ILE A 75 -3.83 -15.56 27.68
CA ILE A 75 -4.26 -16.12 26.39
C ILE A 75 -4.62 -17.63 26.51
N GLY A 76 -4.12 -18.30 27.54
CA GLY A 76 -4.41 -19.71 27.81
C GLY A 76 -5.75 -19.98 28.51
N ALA A 77 -6.51 -18.94 28.92
CA ALA A 77 -7.68 -19.13 29.78
C ALA A 77 -8.87 -18.22 29.43
N LYS A 78 -10.01 -18.91 29.21
CA LYS A 78 -11.43 -18.50 29.27
C LYS A 78 -12.18 -18.10 27.99
N THR A 79 -12.58 -19.13 27.22
CA THR A 79 -13.98 -19.19 26.75
C THR A 79 -14.85 -19.72 27.89
N THR A 80 -15.23 -18.83 28.81
CA THR A 80 -16.28 -19.10 29.80
C THR A 80 -17.30 -17.99 29.71
N THR A 81 -18.56 -18.39 29.64
CA THR A 81 -19.77 -17.57 29.67
C THR A 81 -19.66 -16.39 30.65
N PRO A 82 -20.01 -15.15 30.24
CA PRO A 82 -20.00 -14.02 31.16
C PRO A 82 -21.19 -14.09 32.11
N ASP A 83 -20.93 -14.42 33.38
CA ASP A 83 -21.82 -14.07 34.49
C ASP A 83 -21.47 -12.64 34.96
N PRO A 84 -22.39 -11.66 34.91
CA PRO A 84 -22.05 -10.26 35.09
C PRO A 84 -22.09 -9.84 36.57
N ALA A 85 -20.95 -9.90 37.27
CA ALA A 85 -20.85 -9.37 38.63
C ALA A 85 -19.51 -8.69 38.96
N THR A 86 -19.65 -7.44 39.41
CA THR A 86 -18.73 -6.68 40.29
C THR A 86 -17.60 -5.87 39.65
N GLU A 87 -17.68 -4.57 39.88
CA GLU A 87 -16.67 -3.54 39.63
C GLU A 87 -15.39 -3.74 40.46
N THR A 88 -14.28 -3.12 40.08
CA THR A 88 -13.63 -2.04 40.87
C THR A 88 -12.41 -1.47 40.13
N THR A 89 -12.20 -0.16 40.28
CA THR A 89 -11.25 0.70 39.56
C THR A 89 -9.83 0.74 40.22
N PRO A 90 -8.86 1.64 39.92
CA PRO A 90 -7.46 1.23 39.70
C PRO A 90 -6.46 1.73 40.76
N PRO A 91 -5.16 1.40 40.60
CA PRO A 91 -4.13 2.45 40.58
C PRO A 91 -3.13 2.25 39.42
N ALA A 92 -2.74 3.25 38.61
CA ALA A 92 -2.02 4.49 38.93
C ALA A 92 -0.54 4.30 39.30
N GLY A 93 0.37 4.78 38.42
CA GLY A 93 1.68 5.31 38.85
C GLY A 93 2.94 4.80 38.12
N SER A 94 3.64 5.73 37.45
CA SER A 94 5.10 5.72 37.14
C SER A 94 5.67 4.59 36.26
N GLY A 95 6.62 4.78 35.35
CA GLY A 95 7.40 5.97 34.97
C GLY A 95 8.82 5.55 34.55
N GLY A 96 9.23 5.78 33.30
CA GLY A 96 10.53 5.30 32.80
C GLY A 96 11.00 5.98 31.51
N LYS A 97 12.01 6.86 31.60
CA LYS A 97 12.71 7.48 30.46
C LYS A 97 13.99 6.71 30.13
N ALA A 98 14.26 6.44 28.84
CA ALA A 98 15.56 6.65 28.16
C ALA A 98 15.52 6.01 26.75
N LYS A 99 15.51 6.78 25.65
CA LYS A 99 16.71 7.26 24.94
C LYS A 99 17.83 6.21 24.77
N SER A 100 18.02 5.74 23.54
CA SER A 100 19.36 5.85 22.93
C SER A 100 19.31 6.00 21.41
N LYS A 101 20.16 6.88 20.88
CA LYS A 101 20.34 7.14 19.44
C LYS A 101 21.42 6.19 18.91
N LYS A 102 21.25 5.59 17.73
CA LYS A 102 22.40 5.19 16.90
C LYS A 102 22.28 5.67 15.46
N ARG A 103 22.88 6.85 15.22
CA ARG A 103 23.12 7.41 13.89
C ARG A 103 24.05 6.48 13.10
N ARG A 104 23.76 6.24 11.83
CA ARG A 104 24.78 5.92 10.81
C ARG A 104 24.63 6.89 9.64
N ALA A 105 25.76 7.38 9.15
CA ALA A 105 25.86 8.47 8.18
C ALA A 105 25.56 7.98 6.74
N PRO A 106 25.17 8.88 5.82
CA PRO A 106 24.85 8.53 4.44
C PRO A 106 26.12 8.23 3.63
N ARG A 107 26.07 7.21 2.77
CA ARG A 107 27.13 6.94 1.78
C ARG A 107 26.72 7.45 0.41
N ASN A 108 26.97 8.73 0.19
CA ASN A 108 26.90 9.38 -1.12
C ASN A 108 27.96 8.75 -2.06
N ARG A 109 27.56 8.33 -3.27
CA ARG A 109 28.49 8.11 -4.39
C ARG A 109 27.84 8.59 -5.69
N LYS A 110 28.33 9.72 -6.19
CA LYS A 110 28.04 10.24 -7.53
C LYS A 110 28.90 9.50 -8.58
N HIS A 111 28.67 9.85 -9.86
CA HIS A 111 29.45 9.49 -11.06
C HIS A 111 29.17 8.08 -11.61
N ALA A 112 28.99 7.87 -12.92
CA ALA A 112 28.74 8.82 -14.03
C ALA A 112 28.13 8.08 -15.25
N THR A 113 27.37 8.79 -16.08
CA THR A 113 27.19 8.48 -17.52
C THR A 113 28.35 9.13 -18.30
N PRO A 114 28.88 8.54 -19.38
CA PRO A 114 28.31 8.78 -20.72
C PRO A 114 28.49 7.62 -21.75
N GLY A 115 27.95 7.80 -22.97
CA GLY A 115 28.07 6.89 -24.13
C GLY A 115 26.71 6.30 -24.54
N ALA A 116 25.94 6.76 -25.54
CA ALA A 116 26.17 7.36 -26.88
C ALA A 116 26.24 6.32 -28.03
N VAL A 117 25.78 6.76 -29.23
CA VAL A 117 25.62 6.07 -30.55
C VAL A 117 24.47 5.03 -30.62
N ALA A 118 23.38 5.23 -31.39
CA ALA A 118 23.18 5.22 -32.87
C ALA A 118 22.82 3.80 -33.40
N THR A 119 21.94 3.53 -34.37
CA THR A 119 20.94 4.28 -35.21
C THR A 119 19.96 3.21 -35.78
N ALA A 120 18.72 3.44 -36.25
CA ALA A 120 18.24 4.13 -37.47
C ALA A 120 16.73 3.80 -37.65
N ASP A 121 16.08 4.39 -38.66
CA ASP A 121 14.92 3.92 -39.45
C ASP A 121 13.86 2.96 -38.87
N ALA A 122 12.62 3.47 -38.78
CA ALA A 122 11.50 2.95 -39.57
C ALA A 122 10.38 4.02 -39.65
N GLU A 123 10.15 4.56 -40.85
CA GLU A 123 8.87 5.20 -41.15
C GLU A 123 7.82 4.11 -41.37
N ASP A 124 6.68 4.21 -40.69
CA ASP A 124 5.46 3.53 -41.11
C ASP A 124 4.33 4.55 -40.93
N GLY A 125 3.87 5.10 -42.05
CA GLY A 125 2.89 6.16 -42.08
C GLY A 125 1.51 5.57 -42.30
N ASP A 126 0.53 6.01 -41.51
CA ASP A 126 -0.87 5.80 -41.83
C ASP A 126 -1.56 7.15 -42.03
N GLN A 127 -2.17 7.30 -43.20
CA GLN A 127 -2.83 8.52 -43.66
C GLN A 127 -4.34 8.36 -43.47
N ASP A 128 -4.92 8.92 -42.41
CA ASP A 128 -6.37 9.11 -42.34
C ASP A 128 -6.75 10.54 -42.74
N ALA A 129 -7.10 10.67 -44.00
CA ALA A 129 -7.46 11.93 -44.63
C ALA A 129 -8.91 12.34 -44.33
N VAL A 130 -9.07 13.64 -44.03
CA VAL A 130 -10.13 14.53 -44.55
C VAL A 130 -11.55 13.93 -44.68
N GLY A 131 -12.40 14.21 -43.68
CA GLY A 131 -13.84 13.96 -43.70
C GLY A 131 -14.68 15.23 -43.52
N GLN A 132 -14.48 16.23 -44.38
CA GLN A 132 -15.24 17.48 -44.34
C GLN A 132 -16.61 17.30 -45.03
N ILE A 133 -17.73 17.52 -44.32
CA ILE A 133 -19.04 17.73 -44.97
C ILE A 133 -19.90 18.72 -44.19
N GLU A 134 -20.11 19.89 -44.79
CA GLU A 134 -21.15 20.83 -44.40
C GLU A 134 -22.53 20.35 -44.88
N LYS A 135 -23.58 20.70 -44.12
CA LYS A 135 -24.98 20.90 -44.54
C LYS A 135 -25.70 21.58 -43.38
N VAL A 136 -25.86 22.90 -43.39
CA VAL A 136 -26.90 23.68 -44.11
C VAL A 136 -28.32 23.37 -43.60
N GLY A 137 -28.84 24.30 -42.79
CA GLY A 137 -30.20 24.84 -42.86
C GLY A 137 -31.40 23.96 -42.50
N ALA A 138 -32.04 24.31 -41.37
CA ALA A 138 -33.49 24.33 -41.20
C ALA A 138 -33.85 25.43 -40.19
#